data_AF-A0AAU4GRP7-F1
#
_entry.id   AF-A0AAU4GRP7-F1
#
_cell.length_a   1.000
_cell.length_b   1.000
_cell.length_c   1.000
_cell.angle_alpha   90.00
_cell.angle_beta   90.00
_cell.angle_gamma   90.00
#
_symmetry.space_group_name_H-M   'P 1'
#
loop_
_entity.id
_entity.type
_entity.pdbx_description
1 polymer ?
#
loop_
_entity_poly.entity_id
_entity_poly.type
_entity_poly.pdbx_seq_one_letter_code
_entity_poly.pdbx_strand_id
1 'polypeptide(L)'
;MRLARAHTAVRRIWTVELRPQAGGPTLVCPSCTAHTSPLAASSARSAALAHLACHARADVLPVYLRSCQCRAQGCSWHPRHRGCAGPVRLALTRDRGGRTWRLADACTACAGATSHTAVVPDTLLGSTLPQSSAGPPKPARAGFRPGPDEQVRVREMLTYLSAALPRFTSPAARLLGLQCALRTDTRGHVRLPAGLLRGMRLRGHRDLWQELAHAGWLEPPDARSAPVQLQLLDAAVLDQTPGRRARRRAAHWALHPAPLALPAAPPALRLTALALAAHTSLGTEISTDLDTLARLCGHSPHQTGELLDRLVTTGTLTTWHHNRETDEAVWQLPPPLRTNPPCGSAAKAPDTVAPASAPDSRLRSKGTTGSACP
;
A
#
# COMPACT_ATOMS: atom_id res chain seq x y z
N MET A 1 -5.14 -17.96 46.14
CA MET A 1 -4.36 -18.49 44.99
C MET A 1 -5.31 -18.68 43.82
N ARG A 2 -4.94 -18.28 42.59
CA ARG A 2 -5.64 -18.71 41.36
C ARG A 2 -4.65 -19.46 40.50
N LEU A 3 -4.96 -20.71 40.16
CA LEU A 3 -4.11 -21.57 39.35
C LEU A 3 -3.99 -20.97 37.95
N ALA A 4 -2.82 -20.40 37.64
CA ALA A 4 -2.47 -19.99 36.29
C ALA A 4 -2.44 -21.27 35.44
N ARG A 5 -3.47 -21.45 34.61
CA ARG A 5 -3.59 -22.59 33.71
C ARG A 5 -2.38 -22.57 32.77
N ALA A 6 -1.44 -23.49 33.01
CA ALA A 6 -0.24 -23.65 32.20
C ALA A 6 -0.62 -24.23 30.84
N HIS A 7 -1.29 -23.42 30.02
CA HIS A 7 -1.33 -23.64 28.59
C HIS A 7 0.12 -23.70 28.12
N THR A 8 0.51 -24.84 27.57
CA THR A 8 1.78 -25.07 26.87
C THR A 8 1.81 -24.12 25.67
N ALA A 9 2.18 -22.87 25.92
CA ALA A 9 2.11 -21.80 24.96
C ALA A 9 3.05 -22.11 23.80
N VAL A 10 2.45 -22.46 22.65
CA VAL A 10 3.13 -22.81 21.41
C VAL A 10 4.18 -21.74 21.11
N ARG A 11 5.45 -22.15 21.05
CA ARG A 11 6.57 -21.24 20.81
C ARG A 11 6.63 -20.89 19.32
N ARG A 12 5.87 -19.87 18.93
CA ARG A 12 5.92 -19.25 17.60
C ARG A 12 7.13 -18.32 17.50
N ILE A 13 8.32 -18.93 17.47
CA ILE A 13 9.62 -18.25 17.39
C ILE A 13 10.49 -19.07 16.43
N TRP A 14 10.73 -18.56 15.23
CA TRP A 14 11.65 -19.16 14.26
C TRP A 14 12.84 -18.23 14.07
N THR A 15 14.04 -18.78 14.00
CA THR A 15 15.27 -18.02 13.82
C THR A 15 16.09 -18.69 12.73
N VAL A 16 16.60 -17.91 11.78
CA VAL A 16 17.56 -18.37 10.77
C VAL A 16 18.83 -17.53 10.84
N GLU A 17 19.96 -18.13 10.54
CA GLU A 17 21.28 -17.49 10.52
C GLU A 17 21.92 -17.67 9.14
N LEU A 18 22.41 -16.57 8.57
CA LEU A 18 23.22 -16.57 7.35
C LEU A 18 24.70 -16.60 7.74
N ARG A 19 25.34 -17.77 7.62
CA ARG A 19 26.76 -17.95 7.94
C ARG A 19 27.61 -17.74 6.69
N PRO A 20 28.67 -16.92 6.73
CA PRO A 20 29.59 -16.80 5.60
C PRO A 20 30.41 -18.09 5.45
N GLN A 21 30.51 -18.61 4.22
CA GLN A 21 31.30 -19.80 3.91
C GLN A 21 32.01 -19.62 2.56
N ALA A 22 33.08 -20.38 2.33
CA ALA A 22 33.75 -20.40 1.02
C ALA A 22 32.74 -20.89 -0.05
N GLY A 23 32.49 -20.06 -1.06
CA GLY A 23 31.46 -20.30 -2.09
C GLY A 23 30.13 -19.57 -1.88
N GLY A 24 29.88 -18.95 -0.72
CA GLY A 24 28.69 -18.13 -0.46
C GLY A 24 28.11 -18.30 0.95
N PRO A 25 27.18 -17.44 1.37
CA PRO A 25 26.47 -17.60 2.64
C PRO A 25 25.58 -18.86 2.65
N THR A 26 25.63 -19.62 3.74
CA THR A 26 24.73 -20.76 4.01
C THR A 26 23.64 -20.35 4.99
N LEU A 27 22.40 -20.80 4.75
CA LEU A 27 21.27 -20.57 5.67
C LEU A 27 21.15 -21.75 6.63
N VAL A 28 21.29 -21.45 7.93
CA VAL A 28 21.13 -22.39 9.04
C VAL A 28 19.83 -22.07 9.76
N CYS A 29 18.95 -23.07 9.87
CA CYS A 29 17.74 -23.03 10.68
C CYS A 29 17.82 -24.13 11.74
N PRO A 30 17.73 -23.85 13.06
CA PRO A 30 17.80 -24.88 14.09
C PRO A 30 16.55 -25.78 14.11
N SER A 31 15.46 -25.35 13.47
CA SER A 31 14.21 -26.13 13.33
C SER A 31 14.20 -27.03 12.08
N CYS A 32 15.22 -26.95 11.21
CA CYS A 32 15.35 -27.82 10.04
C CYS A 32 16.65 -28.63 10.13
N THR A 33 16.55 -29.94 9.98
CA THR A 33 17.73 -30.83 9.94
C THR A 33 18.52 -30.68 8.64
N ALA A 34 17.88 -30.27 7.55
CA ALA A 34 18.53 -29.99 6.28
C ALA A 34 19.35 -28.69 6.32
N HIS A 35 20.66 -28.82 6.15
CA HIS A 35 21.53 -27.67 5.89
C HIS A 35 21.32 -27.22 4.44
N THR A 36 21.08 -25.93 4.21
CA THR A 36 20.90 -25.43 2.85
C THR A 36 22.24 -25.34 2.12
N SER A 37 22.24 -25.68 0.82
CA SER A 37 23.39 -25.47 -0.06
C SER A 37 23.83 -23.99 -0.07
N PRO A 38 25.11 -23.69 -0.36
CA PRO A 38 25.60 -22.33 -0.46
C PRO A 38 24.73 -21.46 -1.36
N LEU A 39 24.27 -20.33 -0.84
CA LEU A 39 23.39 -19.40 -1.55
C LEU A 39 24.21 -18.33 -2.26
N ALA A 40 23.72 -17.85 -3.40
CA ALA A 40 24.27 -16.63 -4.00
C ALA A 40 24.09 -15.46 -3.02
N ALA A 41 25.14 -14.66 -2.81
CA ALA A 41 25.15 -13.59 -1.80
C ALA A 41 24.01 -12.56 -1.97
N SER A 42 23.57 -12.31 -3.20
CA SER A 42 22.41 -11.48 -3.53
C SER A 42 21.07 -12.07 -3.06
N SER A 43 20.90 -13.39 -3.17
CA SER A 43 19.66 -14.11 -2.85
C SER A 43 19.52 -14.49 -1.37
N ALA A 44 20.63 -14.50 -0.62
CA ALA A 44 20.70 -15.03 0.75
C ALA A 44 19.67 -14.44 1.71
N ARG A 45 19.41 -13.12 1.61
CA ARG A 45 18.39 -12.44 2.42
C ARG A 45 16.97 -12.90 2.07
N SER A 46 16.64 -13.00 0.78
CA SER A 46 15.32 -13.43 0.33
C SER A 46 15.05 -14.89 0.69
N ALA A 47 16.07 -15.75 0.60
CA ALA A 47 16.00 -17.14 1.07
C ALA A 47 15.71 -17.23 2.58
N ALA A 48 16.38 -16.41 3.41
CA ALA A 48 16.12 -16.34 4.85
C ALA A 48 14.65 -15.97 5.17
N LEU A 49 14.10 -15.00 4.45
CA LEU A 49 12.71 -14.58 4.63
C LEU A 49 11.70 -15.62 4.13
N ALA A 50 11.95 -16.24 2.97
CA ALA A 50 11.10 -17.31 2.44
C ALA A 50 11.06 -18.53 3.37
N HIS A 51 12.20 -18.90 3.95
CA HIS A 51 12.30 -19.99 4.92
C HIS A 51 11.54 -19.70 6.22
N LEU A 52 11.68 -18.49 6.78
CA LEU A 52 10.88 -18.05 7.93
C LEU A 52 9.37 -18.00 7.63
N ALA A 53 8.98 -17.56 6.43
CA ALA A 53 7.60 -17.55 5.98
C ALA A 53 7.03 -18.98 5.84
N CYS A 54 7.83 -19.93 5.35
CA CYS A 54 7.46 -21.35 5.29
C CYS A 54 7.09 -21.89 6.68
N HIS A 55 7.93 -21.64 7.69
CA HIS A 55 7.63 -22.02 9.08
C HIS A 55 6.36 -21.35 9.61
N ALA A 56 6.21 -20.03 9.46
CA ALA A 56 5.03 -19.32 9.96
C ALA A 56 3.71 -19.76 9.31
N ARG A 57 3.78 -20.31 8.08
CA ARG A 57 2.66 -20.92 7.34
C ARG A 57 2.44 -22.40 7.64
N ALA A 58 3.46 -23.14 8.07
CA ALA A 58 3.28 -24.52 8.54
C ALA A 58 2.61 -24.53 9.92
N ASP A 59 3.08 -23.67 10.81
CA ASP A 59 2.65 -23.61 12.21
C ASP A 59 1.45 -22.66 12.42
N VAL A 60 0.44 -22.61 11.54
CA VAL A 60 -0.66 -21.61 11.66
C VAL A 60 -1.41 -21.74 12.99
N LEU A 61 -1.59 -20.60 13.68
CA LEU A 61 -2.28 -20.52 14.96
C LEU A 61 -3.32 -19.37 14.93
N PRO A 62 -4.58 -19.63 15.30
CA PRO A 62 -5.61 -18.61 15.42
C PRO A 62 -5.21 -17.45 16.33
N VAL A 63 -5.65 -16.23 16.00
CA VAL A 63 -5.23 -14.99 16.71
C VAL A 63 -5.49 -15.07 18.21
N TYR A 64 -6.60 -15.68 18.66
CA TYR A 64 -6.96 -15.83 20.07
C TYR A 64 -6.07 -16.82 20.86
N LEU A 65 -5.23 -17.61 20.18
CA LEU A 65 -4.22 -18.48 20.80
C LEU A 65 -2.79 -17.91 20.69
N ARG A 66 -2.59 -16.82 19.95
CA ARG A 66 -1.29 -16.15 19.85
C ARG A 66 -1.01 -15.40 21.14
N SER A 67 0.19 -15.59 21.69
CA SER A 67 0.68 -14.86 22.86
C SER A 67 2.02 -14.24 22.53
N CYS A 68 2.29 -13.05 23.08
CA CYS A 68 3.56 -12.38 22.84
C CYS A 68 4.70 -13.20 23.44
N GLN A 69 5.66 -13.56 22.61
CA GLN A 69 6.77 -14.42 22.98
C GLN A 69 7.85 -13.67 23.80
N CYS A 70 7.63 -12.40 24.15
CA CYS A 70 8.45 -11.64 25.11
C CYS A 70 8.54 -12.36 26.47
N ARG A 71 7.40 -12.92 26.94
CA ARG A 71 7.19 -13.62 28.22
C ARG A 71 7.93 -12.99 29.43
N ALA A 72 7.98 -11.66 29.50
CA ALA A 72 9.04 -10.96 30.21
C ALA A 72 8.98 -11.05 31.75
N GLN A 73 9.95 -11.75 32.32
CA GLN A 73 11.07 -11.07 32.99
C GLN A 73 12.38 -11.51 32.33
N GLY A 74 13.40 -10.64 32.29
CA GLY A 74 14.72 -10.97 31.75
C GLY A 74 14.81 -11.19 30.22
N CYS A 75 13.79 -10.79 29.45
CA CYS A 75 13.81 -10.93 27.99
C CYS A 75 14.93 -10.09 27.37
N SER A 76 15.80 -10.71 26.58
CA SER A 76 16.96 -10.06 25.93
C SER A 76 16.65 -9.40 24.58
N TRP A 77 15.40 -9.45 24.11
CA TRP A 77 15.04 -8.97 22.78
C TRP A 77 14.95 -7.44 22.71
N HIS A 78 14.50 -6.81 23.80
CA HIS A 78 14.29 -5.37 23.89
C HIS A 78 14.78 -4.83 25.23
N PRO A 79 15.11 -3.53 25.35
CA PRO A 79 15.32 -2.88 26.64
C PRO A 79 14.12 -3.03 27.58
N ARG A 80 14.30 -2.69 28.86
CA ARG A 80 13.19 -2.67 29.83
C ARG A 80 12.16 -1.61 29.42
N HIS A 81 10.89 -2.02 29.31
CA HIS A 81 9.75 -1.15 29.07
C HIS A 81 8.58 -1.53 29.97
N ARG A 82 7.45 -0.80 29.91
CA ARG A 82 6.32 -0.91 30.84
C ARG A 82 5.58 -2.26 30.81
N GLY A 83 5.86 -3.14 29.85
CA GLY A 83 5.35 -4.50 29.82
C GLY A 83 4.73 -4.89 28.47
N CYS A 84 4.49 -6.19 28.31
CA CYS A 84 3.90 -6.77 27.10
C CYS A 84 2.45 -6.25 26.90
N ALA A 85 2.22 -5.27 26.00
CA ALA A 85 0.92 -4.63 25.76
C ALA A 85 0.56 -4.48 24.27
N GLY A 86 -0.75 -4.43 23.97
CA GLY A 86 -1.31 -4.30 22.62
C GLY A 86 -1.48 -5.62 21.85
N PRO A 87 -2.06 -5.60 20.63
CA PRO A 87 -2.38 -6.81 19.88
C PRO A 87 -1.12 -7.57 19.44
N VAL A 88 -1.18 -8.90 19.50
CA VAL A 88 -0.09 -9.79 19.07
C VAL A 88 -0.14 -9.96 17.56
N ARG A 89 0.97 -9.63 16.89
CA ARG A 89 1.20 -9.80 15.46
C ARG A 89 2.52 -10.55 15.25
N LEU A 90 2.79 -11.00 14.04
CA LEU A 90 4.12 -11.50 13.72
C LEU A 90 5.11 -10.33 13.57
N ALA A 91 6.29 -10.49 14.14
CA ALA A 91 7.35 -9.49 14.17
C ALA A 91 8.63 -10.12 13.65
N LEU A 92 9.19 -9.52 12.60
CA LEU A 92 10.45 -9.90 11.98
C LEU A 92 11.57 -9.01 12.53
N THR A 93 12.41 -9.56 13.38
CA THR A 93 13.58 -8.88 13.97
C THR A 93 14.85 -9.30 13.23
N ARG A 94 15.70 -8.31 12.91
CA ARG A 94 17.03 -8.52 12.32
C ARG A 94 18.12 -8.28 13.36
N ASP A 95 18.97 -9.27 13.61
CA ASP A 95 19.92 -9.31 14.73
C ASP A 95 21.37 -9.54 14.23
N ARG A 96 22.36 -9.30 15.10
CA ARG A 96 23.81 -9.54 14.92
C ARG A 96 24.39 -9.06 13.58
N GLY A 97 24.46 -7.74 13.39
CA GLY A 97 24.97 -7.15 12.14
C GLY A 97 24.16 -7.53 10.90
N GLY A 98 22.95 -8.08 11.09
CA GLY A 98 22.03 -8.42 10.03
C GLY A 98 22.20 -9.80 9.41
N ARG A 99 22.90 -10.72 10.11
CA ARG A 99 23.10 -12.12 9.73
C ARG A 99 22.03 -13.04 10.31
N THR A 100 21.47 -12.71 11.47
CA THR A 100 20.42 -13.48 12.13
C THR A 100 19.07 -12.82 11.88
N TRP A 101 18.07 -13.61 11.52
CA TRP A 101 16.69 -13.17 11.29
C TRP A 101 15.77 -13.99 12.18
N ARG A 102 14.90 -13.32 12.94
CA ARG A 102 13.95 -13.94 13.87
C ARG A 102 12.54 -13.52 13.48
N LEU A 103 11.65 -14.47 13.31
CA LEU A 103 10.22 -14.23 13.14
C LEU A 103 9.51 -14.77 14.39
N ALA A 104 8.80 -13.91 15.11
CA ALA A 104 8.14 -14.29 16.35
C ALA A 104 6.80 -13.57 16.54
N ASP A 105 5.87 -14.19 17.26
CA ASP A 105 4.66 -13.49 17.72
C ASP A 105 5.05 -12.45 18.79
N ALA A 106 4.82 -11.17 18.52
CA ALA A 106 5.06 -10.06 19.44
C ALA A 106 3.87 -9.09 19.51
N CYS A 107 3.60 -8.55 20.70
CA CYS A 107 2.65 -7.44 20.86
C CYS A 107 3.26 -6.12 20.39
N THR A 108 2.42 -5.13 20.07
CA THR A 108 2.87 -3.84 19.52
C THR A 108 3.90 -3.12 20.40
N ALA A 109 3.75 -3.16 21.73
CA ALA A 109 4.72 -2.56 22.66
C ALA A 109 6.11 -3.25 22.56
N CYS A 110 6.15 -4.59 22.54
CA CYS A 110 7.41 -5.32 22.38
C CYS A 110 8.01 -5.17 20.99
N ALA A 111 7.18 -5.13 19.94
CA ALA A 111 7.66 -4.92 18.58
C ALA A 111 8.31 -3.53 18.42
N GLY A 112 7.69 -2.48 18.98
CA GLY A 112 8.26 -1.13 18.99
C GLY A 112 9.51 -0.98 19.87
N ALA A 113 9.60 -1.73 20.97
CA ALA A 113 10.79 -1.72 21.83
C ALA A 113 11.97 -2.56 21.31
N THR A 114 11.76 -3.44 20.32
CA THR A 114 12.80 -4.32 19.78
C THR A 114 13.48 -3.67 18.58
N SER A 115 14.79 -3.36 18.70
CA SER A 115 15.56 -2.75 17.60
C SER A 115 15.52 -3.60 16.32
N HIS A 116 15.51 -2.93 15.16
CA HIS A 116 15.48 -3.57 13.84
C HIS A 116 14.34 -4.57 13.63
N THR A 117 13.17 -4.31 14.22
CA THR A 117 11.96 -5.13 14.08
C THR A 117 10.94 -4.48 13.15
N ALA A 118 10.34 -5.29 12.28
CA ALA A 118 9.20 -4.91 11.44
C ALA A 118 8.00 -5.80 11.76
N VAL A 119 6.80 -5.21 11.90
CA VAL A 119 5.56 -5.97 12.06
C VAL A 119 5.11 -6.51 10.71
N VAL A 120 4.86 -7.82 10.64
CA VAL A 120 4.34 -8.52 9.46
C VAL A 120 2.81 -8.41 9.46
N PRO A 121 2.19 -7.81 8.43
CA PRO A 121 0.73 -7.72 8.34
C PRO A 121 0.07 -9.09 8.21
N ASP A 122 -1.04 -9.31 8.93
CA ASP A 122 -1.83 -10.55 8.83
C ASP A 122 -2.46 -10.76 7.43
N THR A 123 -2.53 -9.73 6.59
CA THR A 123 -2.96 -9.84 5.18
C THR A 123 -2.06 -10.78 4.36
N LEU A 124 -0.82 -11.01 4.80
CA LEU A 124 0.13 -11.94 4.17
C LEU A 124 -0.04 -13.41 4.61
N LEU A 125 -0.88 -13.68 5.61
CA LEU A 125 -1.02 -15.00 6.24
C LEU A 125 -2.39 -15.67 6.02
N GLY A 126 -3.30 -14.94 5.38
CA GLY A 126 -4.60 -15.45 4.95
C GLY A 126 -5.68 -15.40 6.04
N SER A 127 -6.86 -14.97 5.64
CA SER A 127 -8.12 -15.36 6.28
C SER A 127 -9.08 -15.75 5.17
N THR A 128 -9.31 -17.06 5.04
CA THR A 128 -10.28 -17.60 4.09
C THR A 128 -11.57 -17.84 4.87
N LEU A 129 -12.58 -17.00 4.63
CA LEU A 129 -13.95 -17.25 5.04
C LEU A 129 -14.85 -17.07 3.82
N PRO A 130 -15.39 -18.16 3.23
CA PRO A 130 -16.27 -18.06 2.09
C PRO A 130 -17.69 -17.72 2.54
N GLN A 131 -18.18 -16.53 2.19
CA GLN A 131 -19.63 -16.26 2.19
C GLN A 131 -20.22 -16.70 0.84
N SER A 132 -20.93 -17.82 0.88
CA SER A 132 -21.88 -18.31 -0.13
C SER A 132 -23.29 -18.13 0.46
N SER A 133 -24.40 -17.89 -0.25
CA SER A 133 -24.66 -17.68 -1.70
C SER A 133 -25.52 -16.39 -1.86
N ALA A 134 -26.22 -16.03 -2.95
CA ALA A 134 -26.51 -16.59 -4.28
C ALA A 134 -26.89 -15.43 -5.25
N GLY A 135 -27.08 -15.71 -6.54
CA GLY A 135 -27.77 -14.81 -7.50
C GLY A 135 -27.03 -14.58 -8.84
N PRO A 136 -27.56 -15.06 -9.98
CA PRO A 136 -26.98 -14.86 -11.31
C PRO A 136 -27.85 -13.84 -12.15
N PRO A 137 -27.55 -13.51 -13.43
CA PRO A 137 -26.92 -12.20 -13.71
C PRO A 137 -27.51 -11.40 -14.91
N LYS A 138 -27.18 -10.10 -15.05
CA LYS A 138 -26.69 -9.40 -16.28
C LYS A 138 -26.67 -7.85 -16.14
N PRO A 139 -26.03 -7.09 -17.06
CA PRO A 139 -25.22 -5.94 -16.64
C PRO A 139 -25.75 -4.56 -17.07
N ALA A 140 -25.37 -3.54 -16.30
CA ALA A 140 -25.28 -2.16 -16.75
C ALA A 140 -23.85 -1.64 -16.61
N ARG A 141 -23.39 -0.82 -17.56
CA ARG A 141 -22.07 -0.18 -17.56
C ARG A 141 -22.02 0.97 -16.54
N ALA A 142 -22.03 0.66 -15.25
CA ALA A 142 -21.76 1.64 -14.20
C ALA A 142 -20.25 1.95 -14.13
N GLY A 143 -19.90 3.22 -13.92
CA GLY A 143 -18.51 3.69 -13.92
C GLY A 143 -17.64 2.95 -12.90
N PHE A 144 -16.43 2.55 -13.33
CA PHE A 144 -15.46 1.86 -12.48
C PHE A 144 -15.00 2.78 -11.35
N ARG A 145 -15.58 2.61 -10.15
CA ARG A 145 -15.01 3.11 -8.89
C ARG A 145 -14.13 2.00 -8.29
N PRO A 146 -12.79 2.11 -8.35
CA PRO A 146 -11.91 1.22 -7.61
C PRO A 146 -12.10 1.42 -6.10
N GLY A 147 -11.98 0.35 -5.32
CA GLY A 147 -12.24 0.35 -3.89
C GLY A 147 -10.99 0.54 -3.03
N PRO A 148 -11.16 0.62 -1.70
CA PRO A 148 -10.04 0.71 -0.75
C PRO A 148 -9.08 -0.49 -0.84
N ASP A 149 -9.57 -1.67 -1.24
CA ASP A 149 -8.75 -2.88 -1.42
C ASP A 149 -7.66 -2.73 -2.49
N GLU A 150 -7.94 -1.98 -3.56
CA GLU A 150 -6.95 -1.72 -4.61
C GLU A 150 -5.86 -0.75 -4.11
N GLN A 151 -6.26 0.30 -3.40
CA GLN A 151 -5.36 1.29 -2.82
C GLN A 151 -4.42 0.64 -1.78
N VAL A 152 -4.98 -0.13 -0.83
CA VAL A 152 -4.22 -0.87 0.19
C VAL A 152 -3.23 -1.83 -0.48
N ARG A 153 -3.64 -2.55 -1.54
CA ARG A 153 -2.76 -3.45 -2.29
C ARG A 153 -1.59 -2.73 -2.97
N VAL A 154 -1.81 -1.54 -3.52
CA VAL A 154 -0.71 -0.77 -4.13
C VAL A 154 0.20 -0.19 -3.06
N ARG A 155 -0.33 0.23 -1.91
CA ARG A 155 0.49 0.59 -0.74
C ARG A 155 1.37 -0.57 -0.27
N GLU A 156 0.77 -1.75 -0.05
CA GLU A 156 1.49 -2.99 0.31
C GLU A 156 2.64 -3.28 -0.67
N MET A 157 2.35 -3.21 -1.98
CA MET A 157 3.35 -3.49 -3.03
C MET A 157 4.44 -2.42 -3.12
N LEU A 158 4.11 -1.14 -2.99
CA LEU A 158 5.10 -0.06 -2.95
C LEU A 158 6.04 -0.21 -1.74
N THR A 159 5.49 -0.51 -0.55
CA THR A 159 6.27 -0.74 0.66
C THR A 159 7.16 -1.97 0.54
N TYR A 160 6.67 -3.06 -0.05
CA TYR A 160 7.50 -4.22 -0.37
C TYR A 160 8.63 -3.86 -1.36
N LEU A 161 8.33 -3.14 -2.46
CA LEU A 161 9.34 -2.72 -3.44
C LEU A 161 10.40 -1.79 -2.85
N SER A 162 10.03 -0.93 -1.89
CA SER A 162 10.98 -0.04 -1.20
C SER A 162 11.98 -0.78 -0.30
N ALA A 163 11.62 -2.01 0.12
CA ALA A 163 12.46 -2.91 0.89
C ALA A 163 13.24 -3.92 0.03
N ALA A 164 12.69 -4.32 -1.12
CA ALA A 164 13.26 -5.31 -2.03
C ALA A 164 14.22 -4.69 -3.08
N LEU A 165 13.87 -3.54 -3.65
CA LEU A 165 14.68 -2.88 -4.66
C LEU A 165 15.76 -1.97 -4.03
N PRO A 166 17.00 -1.95 -4.56
CA PRO A 166 18.03 -1.02 -4.12
C PRO A 166 17.58 0.45 -4.13
N ARG A 167 18.13 1.27 -3.23
CA ARG A 167 17.80 2.71 -3.13
C ARG A 167 18.06 3.48 -4.43
N PHE A 168 19.06 3.08 -5.20
CA PHE A 168 19.43 3.68 -6.49
C PHE A 168 18.54 3.23 -7.67
N THR A 169 17.60 2.29 -7.47
CA THR A 169 16.67 1.88 -8.53
C THR A 169 15.76 3.05 -8.89
N SER A 170 15.76 3.45 -10.15
CA SER A 170 15.12 4.67 -10.62
C SER A 170 13.59 4.64 -10.41
N PRO A 171 12.93 5.80 -10.29
CA PRO A 171 11.47 5.86 -10.17
C PRO A 171 10.74 5.21 -11.35
N ALA A 172 11.34 5.29 -12.54
CA ALA A 172 10.84 4.65 -13.75
C ALA A 172 10.93 3.11 -13.65
N ALA A 173 12.06 2.56 -13.17
CA ALA A 173 12.22 1.14 -12.92
C ALA A 173 11.31 0.65 -11.77
N ARG A 174 11.12 1.45 -10.71
CA ARG A 174 10.19 1.14 -9.61
C ARG A 174 8.74 1.09 -10.06
N LEU A 175 8.30 2.05 -10.88
CA LEU A 175 6.96 2.06 -11.47
C LEU A 175 6.77 0.86 -12.43
N LEU A 176 7.81 0.51 -13.19
CA LEU A 176 7.81 -0.70 -14.03
C LEU A 176 7.70 -1.98 -13.20
N GLY A 177 8.48 -2.10 -12.13
CA GLY A 177 8.45 -3.22 -11.18
C GLY A 177 7.07 -3.39 -10.55
N LEU A 178 6.47 -2.31 -10.03
CA LEU A 178 5.09 -2.30 -9.53
C LEU A 178 4.09 -2.85 -10.55
N GLN A 179 4.19 -2.41 -11.80
CA GLN A 179 3.27 -2.82 -12.86
C GLN A 179 3.49 -4.28 -13.30
N CYS A 180 4.71 -4.80 -13.11
CA CYS A 180 5.04 -6.22 -13.27
C CYS A 180 4.46 -7.06 -12.13
N ALA A 181 4.74 -6.72 -10.87
CA ALA A 181 4.24 -7.45 -9.69
C ALA A 181 2.71 -7.54 -9.66
N LEU A 182 2.02 -6.45 -9.99
CA LEU A 182 0.56 -6.42 -10.03
C LEU A 182 -0.06 -7.10 -11.29
N ARG A 183 0.77 -7.56 -12.25
CA ARG A 183 0.33 -8.30 -13.44
C ARG A 183 0.87 -9.72 -13.56
N THR A 184 1.80 -10.10 -12.70
CA THR A 184 2.38 -11.44 -12.71
C THR A 184 1.33 -12.50 -12.40
N ASP A 185 1.41 -13.62 -13.12
CA ASP A 185 0.63 -14.81 -12.85
C ASP A 185 1.22 -15.63 -11.68
N THR A 186 0.61 -16.79 -11.39
CA THR A 186 1.03 -17.68 -10.30
C THR A 186 2.34 -18.42 -10.59
N ARG A 187 2.89 -18.31 -11.80
CA ARG A 187 4.18 -18.89 -12.21
C ARG A 187 5.28 -17.82 -12.34
N GLY A 188 4.98 -16.56 -12.04
CA GLY A 188 5.92 -15.45 -12.16
C GLY A 188 5.97 -14.80 -13.54
N HIS A 189 5.16 -15.22 -14.51
CA HIS A 189 5.20 -14.65 -15.85
C HIS A 189 4.41 -13.36 -15.94
N VAL A 190 5.03 -12.34 -16.52
CA VAL A 190 4.42 -11.03 -16.78
C VAL A 190 4.38 -10.80 -18.28
N ARG A 191 3.20 -10.44 -18.80
CA ARG A 191 3.01 -10.00 -20.19
C ARG A 191 2.60 -8.53 -20.22
N LEU A 192 3.49 -7.65 -20.65
CA LEU A 192 3.25 -6.21 -20.72
C LEU A 192 3.01 -5.77 -22.18
N PRO A 193 1.81 -5.24 -22.52
CA PRO A 193 1.52 -4.78 -23.87
C PRO A 193 2.23 -3.46 -24.16
N ALA A 194 2.72 -3.28 -25.39
CA ALA A 194 3.42 -2.05 -25.81
C ALA A 194 2.57 -0.77 -25.64
N GLY A 195 1.23 -0.87 -25.67
CA GLY A 195 0.32 0.23 -25.33
C GLY A 195 0.47 0.72 -23.89
N LEU A 196 0.64 -0.19 -22.92
CA LEU A 196 0.86 0.15 -21.52
C LEU A 196 2.22 0.83 -21.32
N LEU A 197 3.29 0.29 -21.92
CA LEU A 197 4.62 0.90 -21.86
C LEU A 197 4.65 2.30 -22.50
N ARG A 198 3.90 2.53 -23.60
CA ARG A 198 3.70 3.87 -24.17
C ARG A 198 2.95 4.80 -23.21
N GLY A 199 1.82 4.37 -22.64
CA GLY A 199 1.04 5.15 -21.68
C GLY A 199 1.79 5.49 -20.39
N MET A 200 2.80 4.71 -20.03
CA MET A 200 3.71 4.98 -18.90
C MET A 200 4.96 5.77 -19.29
N ARG A 201 5.17 6.06 -20.59
CA ARG A 201 6.39 6.65 -21.17
C ARG A 201 7.67 5.84 -20.87
N LEU A 202 7.55 4.51 -20.77
CA LEU A 202 8.66 3.58 -20.51
C LEU A 202 9.05 2.72 -21.74
N ARG A 203 8.46 2.98 -22.92
CA ARG A 203 8.81 2.25 -24.15
C ARG A 203 10.15 2.73 -24.70
N GLY A 204 11.04 1.78 -25.03
CA GLY A 204 12.37 2.05 -25.61
C GLY A 204 13.49 2.07 -24.59
N HIS A 205 13.17 2.28 -23.32
CA HIS A 205 14.12 2.29 -22.22
C HIS A 205 14.57 0.86 -21.84
N ARG A 206 15.73 0.43 -22.35
CA ARG A 206 16.33 -0.88 -22.06
C ARG A 206 17.04 -0.90 -20.70
N ASP A 207 17.58 0.25 -20.32
CA ASP A 207 18.15 0.63 -19.02
C ASP A 207 17.26 0.19 -17.84
N LEU A 208 15.96 0.51 -17.86
CA LEU A 208 15.05 0.17 -16.77
C LEU A 208 14.89 -1.34 -16.51
N TRP A 209 15.00 -2.15 -17.57
CA TRP A 209 14.97 -3.61 -17.42
C TRP A 209 16.30 -4.15 -16.91
N GLN A 210 17.41 -3.51 -17.31
CA GLN A 210 18.74 -3.84 -16.81
C GLN A 210 18.90 -3.48 -15.32
N GLU A 211 18.35 -2.35 -14.88
CA GLU A 211 18.28 -1.99 -13.44
C GLU A 211 17.56 -3.07 -12.63
N LEU A 212 16.37 -3.49 -13.06
CA LEU A 212 15.57 -4.50 -12.33
C LEU A 212 16.19 -5.91 -12.40
N ALA A 213 16.84 -6.26 -13.50
CA ALA A 213 17.59 -7.51 -13.63
C ALA A 213 18.86 -7.51 -12.76
N HIS A 214 19.59 -6.39 -12.70
CA HIS A 214 20.77 -6.23 -11.84
C HIS A 214 20.40 -6.22 -10.35
N ALA A 215 19.20 -5.73 -10.01
CA ALA A 215 18.59 -5.89 -8.68
C ALA A 215 18.14 -7.34 -8.37
N GLY A 216 18.30 -8.29 -9.30
CA GLY A 216 17.92 -9.70 -9.15
C GLY A 216 16.41 -9.93 -9.13
N TRP A 217 15.61 -8.97 -9.60
CA TRP A 217 14.16 -8.95 -9.38
C TRP A 217 13.36 -9.56 -10.54
N LEU A 218 13.93 -9.54 -11.76
CA LEU A 218 13.38 -10.18 -12.95
C LEU A 218 14.47 -10.75 -13.86
N GLU A 219 14.11 -11.71 -14.71
CA GLU A 219 14.98 -12.13 -15.81
C GLU A 219 15.00 -11.07 -16.93
N PRO A 220 16.15 -10.77 -17.55
CA PRO A 220 16.24 -9.80 -18.63
C PRO A 220 15.29 -10.19 -19.79
N PRO A 221 14.28 -9.36 -20.14
CA PRO A 221 13.41 -9.66 -21.26
C PRO A 221 14.17 -9.57 -22.59
N ASP A 222 13.77 -10.39 -23.56
CA ASP A 222 14.07 -10.09 -24.96
C ASP A 222 13.28 -8.85 -25.41
N ALA A 223 13.88 -7.69 -25.17
CA ALA A 223 13.28 -6.37 -25.35
C ALA A 223 12.92 -6.03 -26.82
N ARG A 224 13.28 -6.89 -27.78
CA ARG A 224 12.88 -6.76 -29.19
C ARG A 224 11.46 -7.28 -29.45
N SER A 225 10.96 -8.18 -28.59
CA SER A 225 9.68 -8.86 -28.75
C SER A 225 8.53 -8.08 -28.10
N ALA A 226 7.50 -7.74 -28.89
CA ALA A 226 6.26 -7.12 -28.40
C ALA A 226 5.08 -8.10 -28.57
N PRO A 227 4.31 -8.42 -27.51
CA PRO A 227 4.37 -7.89 -26.15
C PRO A 227 5.60 -8.39 -25.37
N VAL A 228 6.12 -7.56 -24.48
CA VAL A 228 7.26 -7.93 -23.63
C VAL A 228 6.80 -9.01 -22.66
N GLN A 229 7.54 -10.12 -22.64
CA GLN A 229 7.37 -11.24 -21.72
C GLN A 229 8.63 -11.37 -20.87
N LEU A 230 8.44 -11.63 -19.58
CA LEU A 230 9.51 -11.80 -18.60
C LEU A 230 9.03 -12.64 -17.42
N GLN A 231 9.98 -13.17 -16.67
CA GLN A 231 9.74 -13.87 -15.41
C GLN A 231 10.21 -13.00 -14.23
N LEU A 232 9.34 -12.86 -13.22
CA LEU A 232 9.74 -12.34 -11.91
C LEU A 232 10.41 -13.43 -11.10
N LEU A 233 11.56 -13.10 -10.53
CA LEU A 233 12.37 -14.02 -9.72
C LEU A 233 12.03 -13.94 -8.23
N ASP A 234 11.33 -12.89 -7.79
CA ASP A 234 11.04 -12.69 -6.38
C ASP A 234 9.87 -13.55 -5.87
N ALA A 235 10.21 -14.59 -5.11
CA ALA A 235 9.27 -15.52 -4.50
C ALA A 235 8.23 -14.86 -3.58
N ALA A 236 8.51 -13.73 -2.93
CA ALA A 236 7.54 -13.05 -2.07
C ALA A 236 6.44 -12.35 -2.89
N VAL A 237 6.67 -12.06 -4.17
CA VAL A 237 5.62 -11.61 -5.13
C VAL A 237 4.83 -12.81 -5.69
N LEU A 238 5.47 -13.98 -5.81
CA LEU A 238 4.82 -15.21 -6.28
C LEU A 238 3.89 -15.79 -5.20
N ASP A 239 4.36 -15.87 -3.96
CA ASP A 239 3.64 -16.39 -2.78
C ASP A 239 2.42 -15.54 -2.37
N GLN A 240 2.29 -14.32 -2.89
CA GLN A 240 1.16 -13.44 -2.56
C GLN A 240 -0.17 -14.04 -3.05
N THR A 241 -1.09 -14.29 -2.12
CA THR A 241 -2.40 -14.92 -2.35
C THR A 241 -3.52 -14.08 -3.01
N PRO A 242 -3.38 -12.80 -3.46
CA PRO A 242 -4.48 -12.13 -4.16
C PRO A 242 -4.79 -12.78 -5.51
N GLY A 243 -6.06 -13.16 -5.71
CA GLY A 243 -6.51 -13.70 -6.99
C GLY A 243 -6.25 -12.74 -8.16
N ARG A 244 -5.97 -13.30 -9.35
CA ARG A 244 -5.60 -12.59 -10.59
C ARG A 244 -6.47 -11.37 -10.94
N ARG A 245 -7.76 -11.38 -10.58
CA ARG A 245 -8.67 -10.24 -10.76
C ARG A 245 -8.31 -9.06 -9.84
N ALA A 246 -8.08 -9.29 -8.55
CA ALA A 246 -7.69 -8.26 -7.59
C ALA A 246 -6.32 -7.66 -7.93
N ARG A 247 -5.32 -8.50 -8.29
CA ARG A 247 -4.02 -8.04 -8.81
C ARG A 247 -4.22 -7.06 -9.98
N ARG A 248 -4.98 -7.48 -11.01
CA ARG A 248 -5.28 -6.65 -12.20
C ARG A 248 -6.02 -5.34 -11.89
N ARG A 249 -6.95 -5.31 -10.93
CA ARG A 249 -7.65 -4.07 -10.54
C ARG A 249 -6.69 -3.10 -9.85
N ALA A 250 -5.88 -3.56 -8.90
CA ALA A 250 -4.82 -2.75 -8.29
C ALA A 250 -3.81 -2.26 -9.34
N ALA A 251 -3.46 -3.11 -10.30
CA ALA A 251 -2.60 -2.77 -11.44
C ALA A 251 -3.18 -1.68 -12.36
N HIS A 252 -4.50 -1.57 -12.43
CA HIS A 252 -5.19 -0.53 -13.19
C HIS A 252 -5.35 0.76 -12.36
N TRP A 253 -5.71 0.64 -11.07
CA TRP A 253 -5.72 1.76 -10.13
C TRP A 253 -4.34 2.45 -10.06
N ALA A 254 -3.25 1.68 -10.06
CA ALA A 254 -1.89 2.21 -10.09
C ALA A 254 -1.53 3.05 -11.33
N LEU A 255 -2.38 3.05 -12.38
CA LEU A 255 -2.24 3.92 -13.55
C LEU A 255 -3.09 5.19 -13.45
N HIS A 256 -4.15 5.15 -12.64
CA HIS A 256 -5.16 6.19 -12.46
C HIS A 256 -5.57 6.25 -10.97
N PRO A 257 -4.66 6.67 -10.07
CA PRO A 257 -4.84 6.47 -8.64
C PRO A 257 -5.76 7.53 -8.03
N ALA A 258 -7.06 7.25 -8.01
CA ALA A 258 -8.02 8.08 -7.30
C ALA A 258 -7.60 8.22 -5.82
N PRO A 259 -7.56 9.45 -5.24
CA PRO A 259 -8.17 10.68 -5.76
C PRO A 259 -7.29 11.53 -6.69
N LEU A 260 -6.02 11.21 -6.90
CA LEU A 260 -5.06 12.00 -7.68
C LEU A 260 -5.09 11.68 -9.18
N ALA A 261 -5.77 12.53 -9.94
CA ALA A 261 -5.76 12.49 -11.41
C ALA A 261 -4.59 13.32 -11.97
N LEU A 262 -3.46 12.68 -12.29
CA LEU A 262 -2.37 13.36 -13.00
C LEU A 262 -2.57 13.36 -14.53
N PRO A 263 -2.22 14.46 -15.21
CA PRO A 263 -1.98 14.45 -16.66
C PRO A 263 -0.72 13.64 -17.01
N ALA A 264 -0.28 13.69 -18.27
CA ALA A 264 0.87 12.92 -18.76
C ALA A 264 2.23 13.41 -18.20
N ALA A 265 2.51 13.03 -16.96
CA ALA A 265 3.66 13.46 -16.17
C ALA A 265 4.90 12.52 -16.30
N PRO A 266 6.11 12.99 -15.92
CA PRO A 266 7.32 12.16 -15.82
C PRO A 266 7.15 10.99 -14.83
N PRO A 267 7.88 9.87 -14.99
CA PRO A 267 7.75 8.70 -14.11
C PRO A 267 7.95 8.98 -12.62
N ALA A 268 8.90 9.87 -12.28
CA ALA A 268 9.13 10.35 -10.90
C ALA A 268 7.87 10.97 -10.29
N LEU A 269 7.33 12.02 -10.91
CA LEU A 269 6.14 12.74 -10.44
C LEU A 269 4.92 11.82 -10.35
N ARG A 270 4.78 10.86 -11.30
CA ARG A 270 3.73 9.83 -11.27
C ARG A 270 3.89 8.87 -10.11
N LEU A 271 5.10 8.43 -9.79
CA LEU A 271 5.34 7.51 -8.69
C LEU A 271 5.15 8.20 -7.33
N THR A 272 5.59 9.45 -7.18
CA THR A 272 5.32 10.27 -5.99
C THR A 272 3.82 10.43 -5.78
N ALA A 273 3.07 10.89 -6.79
CA ALA A 273 1.62 11.02 -6.66
C ALA A 273 0.92 9.67 -6.40
N LEU A 274 1.39 8.58 -6.99
CA LEU A 274 0.87 7.25 -6.71
C LEU A 274 1.14 6.82 -5.25
N ALA A 275 2.32 7.15 -4.71
CA ALA A 275 2.64 6.90 -3.31
C ALA A 275 1.73 7.72 -2.39
N LEU A 276 1.52 9.01 -2.66
CA LEU A 276 0.59 9.85 -1.89
C LEU A 276 -0.83 9.28 -1.94
N ALA A 277 -1.36 9.00 -3.13
CA ALA A 277 -2.69 8.40 -3.29
C ALA A 277 -2.82 7.03 -2.61
N ALA A 278 -1.73 6.27 -2.47
CA ALA A 278 -1.72 5.00 -1.74
C ALA A 278 -1.76 5.20 -0.21
N HIS A 279 -1.34 6.36 0.28
CA HIS A 279 -1.35 6.72 1.71
C HIS A 279 -2.52 7.64 2.11
N THR A 280 -3.21 8.28 1.15
CA THR A 280 -4.40 9.12 1.39
C THR A 280 -5.60 8.32 1.88
N SER A 281 -5.73 8.20 3.20
CA SER A 281 -6.98 7.72 3.80
C SER A 281 -8.09 8.78 3.63
N LEU A 282 -9.36 8.39 3.81
CA LEU A 282 -10.54 9.22 3.54
C LEU A 282 -10.79 10.33 4.60
N GLY A 283 -9.72 10.90 5.17
CA GLY A 283 -9.71 12.00 6.14
C GLY A 283 -9.20 13.31 5.55
N THR A 284 -9.27 14.39 6.33
CA THR A 284 -8.94 15.76 5.90
C THR A 284 -7.46 16.08 5.88
N GLU A 285 -6.67 15.46 6.76
CA GLU A 285 -5.21 15.61 6.79
C GLU A 285 -4.57 14.23 6.79
N ILE A 286 -3.55 14.07 5.95
CA ILE A 286 -2.83 12.83 5.75
C ILE A 286 -1.35 13.13 5.92
N SER A 287 -0.71 12.42 6.85
CA SER A 287 0.73 12.49 7.07
C SER A 287 1.41 11.16 6.75
N THR A 288 2.67 11.22 6.36
CA THR A 288 3.60 10.09 6.27
C THR A 288 5.03 10.61 6.39
N ASP A 289 5.89 9.87 7.07
CA ASP A 289 7.34 10.10 7.11
C ASP A 289 7.93 10.40 5.72
N LEU A 290 8.61 11.54 5.59
CA LEU A 290 9.20 12.01 4.33
C LEU A 290 10.29 11.06 3.81
N ASP A 291 11.06 10.43 4.71
CA ASP A 291 12.11 9.49 4.37
C ASP A 291 11.53 8.16 3.84
N THR A 292 10.36 7.75 4.35
CA THR A 292 9.54 6.66 3.82
C THR A 292 9.00 7.00 2.43
N LEU A 293 8.41 8.18 2.21
CA LEU A 293 7.94 8.60 0.87
C LEU A 293 9.07 8.62 -0.16
N ALA A 294 10.23 9.18 0.21
CA ALA A 294 11.43 9.19 -0.62
C ALA A 294 11.88 7.76 -1.00
N ARG A 295 11.91 6.86 -0.02
CA ARG A 295 12.29 5.45 -0.21
C ARG A 295 11.30 4.64 -1.04
N LEU A 296 10.01 4.91 -0.95
CA LEU A 296 8.99 4.31 -1.81
C LEU A 296 9.26 4.68 -3.28
N CYS A 297 9.54 5.96 -3.53
CA CYS A 297 9.69 6.50 -4.88
C CYS A 297 11.07 6.30 -5.51
N GLY A 298 12.11 6.03 -4.70
CA GLY A 298 13.50 5.96 -5.19
C GLY A 298 14.16 7.33 -5.32
N HIS A 299 13.81 8.25 -4.41
CA HIS A 299 14.29 9.63 -4.36
C HIS A 299 15.07 9.90 -3.06
N SER A 300 15.78 11.03 -3.02
CA SER A 300 16.19 11.64 -1.75
C SER A 300 15.03 12.44 -1.13
N PRO A 301 15.00 12.69 0.19
CA PRO A 301 13.97 13.53 0.83
C PRO A 301 13.84 14.92 0.17
N HIS A 302 14.97 15.52 -0.22
CA HIS A 302 15.00 16.80 -0.93
C HIS A 302 14.31 16.74 -2.30
N GLN A 303 14.61 15.71 -3.11
CA GLN A 303 13.92 15.48 -4.39
C GLN A 303 12.42 15.22 -4.21
N THR A 304 12.03 14.53 -3.13
CA THR A 304 10.61 14.33 -2.78
C THR A 304 9.94 15.67 -2.52
N GLY A 305 10.58 16.59 -1.79
CA GLY A 305 10.12 17.97 -1.59
C GLY A 305 9.88 18.70 -2.91
N GLU A 306 10.86 18.75 -3.80
CA GLU A 306 10.69 19.39 -5.12
C GLU A 306 9.53 18.79 -5.95
N LEU A 307 9.29 17.48 -5.82
CA LEU A 307 8.19 16.81 -6.52
C LEU A 307 6.84 17.14 -5.88
N LEU A 308 6.77 17.33 -4.56
CA LEU A 308 5.57 17.81 -3.87
C LEU A 308 5.24 19.26 -4.25
N ASP A 309 6.24 20.14 -4.34
CA ASP A 309 6.08 21.52 -4.84
C ASP A 309 5.54 21.55 -6.28
N ARG A 310 6.07 20.69 -7.15
CA ARG A 310 5.55 20.53 -8.52
C ARG A 310 4.11 20.02 -8.54
N LEU A 311 3.72 19.11 -7.63
CA LEU A 311 2.33 18.64 -7.53
C LEU A 311 1.35 19.73 -7.05
N VAL A 312 1.79 20.66 -6.19
CA VAL A 312 1.01 21.86 -5.83
C VAL A 312 0.93 22.81 -7.02
N THR A 313 2.05 23.07 -7.71
CA THR A 313 2.10 23.94 -8.90
C THR A 313 1.19 23.44 -10.03
N THR A 314 1.05 22.12 -10.20
CA THR A 314 0.12 21.51 -11.17
C THR A 314 -1.32 21.35 -10.65
N GLY A 315 -1.68 21.94 -9.50
CA GLY A 315 -3.01 21.86 -8.90
C GLY A 315 -3.45 20.43 -8.51
N THR A 316 -2.49 19.51 -8.37
CA THR A 316 -2.74 18.11 -8.04
C THR A 316 -2.82 17.89 -6.53
N LEU A 317 -2.08 18.70 -5.78
CA LEU A 317 -2.24 18.92 -4.33
C LEU A 317 -2.69 20.36 -4.10
N THR A 318 -3.42 20.62 -3.03
CA THR A 318 -3.77 21.99 -2.63
C THR A 318 -2.59 22.65 -1.92
N THR A 319 -2.01 21.93 -0.96
CA THR A 319 -0.88 22.34 -0.13
C THR A 319 -0.12 21.10 0.33
N TRP A 320 1.14 21.29 0.72
CA TRP A 320 1.89 20.33 1.52
C TRP A 320 2.79 21.09 2.50
N HIS A 321 3.19 20.44 3.59
CA HIS A 321 4.19 20.96 4.51
C HIS A 321 5.02 19.82 5.12
N HIS A 322 6.24 20.15 5.55
CA HIS A 322 7.14 19.22 6.25
C HIS A 322 7.21 19.63 7.73
N ASN A 323 6.68 18.77 8.61
CA ASN A 323 6.86 18.96 10.04
C ASN A 323 8.26 18.45 10.43
N ARG A 324 9.18 19.37 10.70
CA ARG A 324 10.57 19.06 11.09
C ARG A 324 10.71 18.44 12.48
N GLU A 325 9.69 18.53 13.34
CA GLU A 325 9.70 17.92 14.67
C GLU A 325 9.42 16.41 14.62
N THR A 326 8.58 15.98 13.66
CA THR A 326 8.17 14.57 13.48
C THR A 326 8.75 13.92 12.22
N ASP A 327 9.42 14.69 11.37
CA ASP A 327 9.88 14.35 10.00
C ASP A 327 8.72 13.92 9.05
N GLU A 328 7.48 14.26 9.39
CA GLU A 328 6.31 13.91 8.59
C GLU A 328 6.05 14.94 7.49
N ALA A 329 5.83 14.44 6.27
CA ALA A 329 5.20 15.21 5.21
C ALA A 329 3.68 15.12 5.38
N VAL A 330 3.02 16.26 5.46
CA VAL A 330 1.56 16.38 5.51
C VAL A 330 1.08 17.04 4.22
N TRP A 331 0.01 16.53 3.60
CA TRP A 331 -0.52 17.10 2.37
C TRP A 331 -2.04 17.12 2.34
N GLN A 332 -2.58 18.08 1.58
CA GLN A 332 -4.01 18.24 1.37
C GLN A 332 -4.36 18.05 -0.11
N LEU A 333 -5.44 17.32 -0.33
CA LEU A 333 -6.00 17.06 -1.65
C LEU A 333 -6.97 18.18 -2.06
N PRO A 334 -7.06 18.53 -3.36
CA PRO A 334 -8.10 19.44 -3.82
C PRO A 334 -9.48 18.88 -3.45
N PRO A 335 -10.43 19.71 -2.96
CA PRO A 335 -11.77 19.25 -2.68
C PRO A 335 -12.37 18.65 -3.96
N PRO A 336 -13.10 17.52 -3.89
CA PRO A 336 -13.67 16.92 -5.07
C PRO A 336 -14.61 17.93 -5.74
N LEU A 337 -14.30 18.29 -6.99
CA LEU A 337 -15.15 19.13 -7.82
C LEU A 337 -16.56 18.56 -7.78
N ARG A 338 -17.46 19.26 -7.07
CA ARG A 338 -18.88 18.92 -7.06
C ARG A 338 -19.36 19.14 -8.49
N THR A 339 -19.56 18.05 -9.22
CA THR A 339 -20.32 18.08 -10.46
C THR A 339 -21.69 18.63 -10.12
N ASN A 340 -21.93 19.90 -10.47
CA ASN A 340 -23.25 20.50 -10.33
C ASN A 340 -24.26 19.55 -10.97
N PRO A 341 -25.40 19.26 -10.32
CA PRO A 341 -26.47 18.54 -10.99
C PRO A 341 -26.83 19.32 -12.27
N PRO A 342 -27.14 18.64 -13.39
CA PRO A 342 -27.50 19.33 -14.61
C PRO A 342 -28.67 20.26 -14.33
N CYS A 343 -28.45 21.56 -14.56
CA CYS A 343 -29.49 22.58 -14.43
C CYS A 343 -30.49 22.35 -15.58
N GLY A 344 -31.53 21.56 -15.31
CA GLY A 344 -32.25 20.87 -16.37
C GLY A 344 -33.47 20.08 -15.90
N SER A 345 -34.19 20.57 -14.89
CA SER A 345 -35.56 20.14 -14.59
C SER A 345 -36.39 21.37 -14.28
N ALA A 346 -37.21 21.80 -15.24
CA ALA A 346 -38.04 22.98 -15.14
C ALA A 346 -38.98 22.89 -13.94
N ALA A 347 -39.18 24.02 -13.25
CA ALA A 347 -40.23 24.14 -12.25
C ALA A 347 -41.59 23.95 -12.93
N LYS A 348 -42.32 22.90 -12.55
CA LYS A 348 -43.71 22.73 -12.97
C LYS A 348 -44.55 23.72 -12.17
N ALA A 349 -45.06 24.75 -12.84
CA ALA A 349 -45.99 25.70 -12.23
C ALA A 349 -47.24 24.97 -11.72
N PRO A 350 -47.81 25.37 -10.56
CA PRO A 350 -49.14 24.93 -10.17
C PRO A 350 -50.18 25.63 -11.05
N ASP A 351 -51.09 24.85 -11.63
CA ASP A 351 -52.11 25.36 -12.56
C ASP A 351 -53.08 26.35 -11.89
N THR A 352 -53.43 27.38 -12.64
CA THR A 352 -54.45 28.36 -12.26
C THR A 352 -55.84 27.82 -12.56
N VAL A 353 -56.71 27.76 -11.55
CA VAL A 353 -58.16 27.60 -11.74
C VAL A 353 -58.85 28.89 -11.31
N ALA A 354 -59.71 29.41 -12.17
CA ALA A 354 -60.52 30.60 -11.99
C ALA A 354 -61.99 30.27 -12.35
N PRO A 355 -62.94 31.20 -12.23
CA PRO A 355 -63.27 32.03 -11.07
C PRO A 355 -64.76 31.87 -10.66
N ALA A 356 -65.17 32.42 -9.52
CA ALA A 356 -66.59 32.62 -9.22
C ALA A 356 -66.86 33.89 -8.38
N SER A 357 -67.59 34.81 -9.00
CA SER A 357 -68.55 35.77 -8.42
C SER A 357 -68.14 36.77 -7.32
N ALA A 358 -68.28 38.05 -7.68
CA ALA A 358 -68.50 39.21 -6.81
C ALA A 358 -69.97 39.19 -6.23
N PRO A 359 -70.49 40.17 -5.44
CA PRO A 359 -69.94 41.53 -5.24
C PRO A 359 -70.09 42.20 -3.85
N ASP A 360 -69.53 43.42 -3.80
CA ASP A 360 -69.93 44.62 -3.04
C ASP A 360 -70.00 44.61 -1.50
N SER A 361 -69.19 45.47 -0.86
CA SER A 361 -69.68 46.50 0.09
C SER A 361 -68.56 47.39 0.69
N ARG A 362 -68.52 48.64 0.23
CA ARG A 362 -68.30 49.90 0.99
C ARG A 362 -67.70 49.83 2.42
N LEU A 363 -66.60 50.58 2.66
CA LEU A 363 -66.58 51.84 3.47
C LEU A 363 -65.15 52.34 3.78
N ARG A 364 -64.99 53.68 3.75
CA ARG A 364 -64.20 54.61 4.62
C ARG A 364 -62.98 54.06 5.43
N SER A 365 -61.87 54.79 5.62
CA SER A 365 -61.55 56.21 5.36
C SER A 365 -60.12 56.63 5.79
N LYS A 366 -59.58 57.70 5.16
CA LYS A 366 -58.69 58.79 5.70
C LYS A 366 -57.35 58.47 6.40
N GLY A 367 -56.35 59.35 6.17
CA GLY A 367 -55.13 59.53 7.01
C GLY A 367 -53.81 59.31 6.23
N THR A 368 -53.23 60.24 5.45
CA THR A 368 -52.72 61.61 5.73
C THR A 368 -51.24 61.64 6.21
N THR A 369 -50.34 62.04 5.29
CA THR A 369 -49.02 62.74 5.42
C THR A 369 -47.78 62.15 6.12
N GLY A 370 -46.60 62.50 5.57
CA GLY A 370 -45.25 62.38 6.17
C GLY A 370 -44.38 61.31 5.49
N SER A 371 -43.48 61.55 4.52
CA SER A 371 -42.56 62.66 4.21
C SER A 371 -41.44 62.89 5.24
N ALA A 372 -40.32 62.16 5.10
CA ALA A 372 -39.00 62.77 4.79
C ALA A 372 -37.88 61.71 4.64
N CYS A 373 -37.01 61.91 3.66
CA CYS A 373 -35.65 61.36 3.52
C CYS A 373 -34.66 62.18 4.39
N PRO A 374 -33.36 61.80 4.54
CA PRO A 374 -32.59 60.79 3.81
C PRO A 374 -32.04 59.61 4.63
#